data_AF-A0A8T1VV63-F1
#
_entry.id   AF-A0A8T1VV63-F1
#
_cell.length_a   1.000
_cell.length_b   1.000
_cell.length_c   1.000
_cell.angle_alpha   90.00
_cell.angle_beta   90.00
_cell.angle_gamma   90.00
#
_symmetry.space_group_name_H-M   'P 1'
#
loop_
_entity.id
_entity.type
_entity.pdbx_description
1 polymer ?
#
loop_
_entity_poly.entity_id
_entity_poly.type
_entity_poly.pdbx_seq_one_letter_code
_entity_poly.pdbx_strand_id
1 'polypeptide(L)'
;MSRAHVAWLLLCTALLALHAVAMTPPVCMNAGGLWGGGILLSSCSGQCSGGVLCDVAVDGDYTCLNYTDSAFVLLIGDSGYVSDEDSAARVADPNYVSTVAELPDDTDMYPHIENCYLYDVTKLKIDSDINQVVLAGGDSYRGFYKGRVGYLTFNSDFIANQSQITSVSLISLNLKDVRQDLPSKLPANIAHLDLKNTLIYSFPAQLAVFTKLEDLSLEGNYISALNESDVIPTLKKLNLASNNISVLPEALANFENLEQLNLGSNNIREMTSLGSSDTLKVLNVSDNQLVTFEATYPNLETVYLGSNNLTEIPAAIYDCTKLKNLYDA
;
A
#
# COMPACT_ATOMS: atom_id res chain seq x y z
N MET A 1 11.62 -47.67 39.08
CA MET A 1 12.75 -46.74 39.27
C MET A 1 13.29 -46.46 37.88
N SER A 2 13.38 -45.26 37.31
CA SER A 2 13.32 -43.89 37.80
C SER A 2 12.60 -43.00 36.78
N ARG A 3 12.17 -41.83 37.26
CA ARG A 3 11.33 -40.83 36.60
C ARG A 3 12.03 -40.18 35.40
N ALA A 4 11.33 -40.10 34.27
CA ALA A 4 11.60 -39.16 33.18
C ALA A 4 10.27 -38.50 32.80
N HIS A 5 9.81 -37.60 33.66
CA HIS A 5 8.80 -36.57 33.40
C HIS A 5 9.26 -35.35 34.21
N VAL A 6 9.15 -34.16 33.62
CA VAL A 6 9.59 -32.84 34.13
C VAL A 6 11.03 -32.45 33.76
N ALA A 7 11.19 -31.93 32.54
CA ALA A 7 12.20 -30.94 32.17
C ALA A 7 11.78 -30.24 30.86
N TRP A 8 10.62 -29.56 30.89
CA TRP A 8 10.13 -28.70 29.79
C TRP A 8 9.76 -27.28 30.26
N LEU A 9 10.21 -26.90 31.45
CA LEU A 9 10.16 -25.52 31.95
C LEU A 9 11.54 -25.22 32.56
N LEU A 10 12.07 -24.03 32.27
CA LEU A 10 13.37 -23.47 32.71
C LEU A 10 14.53 -23.60 31.70
N LEU A 11 14.36 -23.01 30.53
CA LEU A 11 15.47 -22.41 29.76
C LEU A 11 15.02 -21.14 29.01
N CYS A 12 14.06 -20.42 29.60
CA CYS A 12 13.46 -19.22 29.05
C CYS A 12 13.57 -18.04 30.05
N THR A 13 14.74 -17.82 30.66
CA THR A 13 14.98 -16.65 31.54
C THR A 13 16.44 -16.21 31.70
N ALA A 14 17.38 -16.66 30.87
CA ALA A 14 18.80 -16.29 31.06
C ALA A 14 19.57 -16.08 29.75
N LEU A 15 19.04 -15.23 28.85
CA LEU A 15 19.82 -14.58 27.78
C LEU A 15 19.12 -13.26 27.36
N LEU A 16 18.67 -12.49 28.35
CA LEU A 16 18.13 -11.14 28.21
C LEU A 16 18.98 -10.17 29.04
N ALA A 17 20.28 -10.14 28.75
CA ALA A 17 21.19 -9.09 29.20
C ALA A 17 22.56 -9.38 28.60
N LEU A 18 22.79 -8.99 27.36
CA LEU A 18 24.07 -8.46 26.88
C LEU A 18 23.90 -8.06 25.39
N HIS A 19 24.05 -6.76 25.13
CA HIS A 19 24.13 -6.13 23.80
C HIS A 19 22.83 -5.92 23.03
N ALA A 20 21.88 -5.21 23.63
CA ALA A 20 21.16 -4.19 22.86
C ALA A 20 22.18 -3.08 22.53
N VAL A 21 22.96 -3.26 21.46
CA VAL A 21 23.51 -2.11 20.76
C VAL A 21 22.29 -1.46 20.14
N ALA A 22 21.82 -0.37 20.74
CA ALA A 22 20.94 0.56 20.07
C ALA A 22 21.71 1.07 18.85
N MET A 23 21.57 0.37 17.72
CA MET A 23 21.96 0.88 16.43
C MET A 23 21.01 2.03 16.17
N THR A 24 21.44 3.24 16.53
CA THR A 24 20.85 4.46 16.00
C THR A 24 20.85 4.31 14.48
N PRO A 25 19.69 4.36 13.80
CA PRO A 25 19.66 4.27 12.34
C PRO A 25 20.53 5.40 11.77
N PRO A 26 21.25 5.17 10.65
CA PRO A 26 22.02 6.21 10.00
C PRO A 26 21.09 7.39 9.67
N VAL A 27 21.44 8.55 10.19
CA VAL A 27 20.77 9.84 9.96
C VAL A 27 21.33 10.41 8.66
N CYS A 28 20.49 11.05 7.83
CA CYS A 28 20.90 11.70 6.57
C CYS A 28 22.18 12.53 6.80
N MET A 29 23.26 12.14 6.12
CA MET A 29 24.57 12.77 6.28
C MET A 29 24.67 14.00 5.38
N ASN A 30 24.73 15.14 6.05
CA ASN A 30 24.94 16.45 5.48
C ASN A 30 26.33 16.55 4.81
N ALA A 31 26.41 16.89 3.52
CA ALA A 31 27.64 17.35 2.87
C ALA A 31 27.94 18.80 3.29
N GLY A 32 28.02 19.02 4.60
CA GLY A 32 27.95 20.36 5.19
C GLY A 32 27.75 20.37 6.70
N GLY A 33 28.15 19.31 7.40
CA GLY A 33 28.48 19.39 8.82
C GLY A 33 27.40 19.94 9.77
N LEU A 34 26.14 19.51 9.67
CA LEU A 34 25.19 19.57 10.79
C LEU A 34 24.28 18.33 10.74
N TRP A 35 24.25 17.58 11.85
CA TRP A 35 23.44 16.38 12.04
C TRP A 35 21.97 16.78 12.15
N GLY A 36 21.11 16.36 11.23
CA GLY A 36 19.67 16.55 11.37
C GLY A 36 18.90 15.99 10.18
N GLY A 37 18.10 14.94 10.41
CA GLY A 37 17.05 14.55 9.46
C GLY A 37 16.07 15.70 9.28
N GLY A 38 15.58 15.89 8.05
CA GLY A 38 14.66 16.98 7.72
C GLY A 38 13.35 16.86 8.49
N ILE A 39 12.95 17.93 9.19
CA ILE A 39 11.63 18.06 9.81
C ILE A 39 10.79 18.95 8.90
N LEU A 40 9.67 18.44 8.39
CA LEU A 40 8.73 19.25 7.61
C LEU A 40 7.81 20.04 8.56
N LEU A 41 8.21 21.29 8.88
CA LEU A 41 7.68 22.01 10.05
C LEU A 41 6.39 22.82 9.85
N SER A 42 5.96 23.16 8.64
CA SER A 42 4.65 23.84 8.48
C SER A 42 4.21 24.13 7.06
N SER A 43 5.09 24.08 6.06
CA SER A 43 4.70 24.52 4.72
C SER A 43 5.80 24.28 3.67
N CYS A 44 5.44 23.79 2.47
CA CYS A 44 6.14 24.18 1.24
C CYS A 44 5.74 25.64 0.92
N SER A 45 5.89 26.57 1.87
CA SER A 45 5.34 27.94 1.76
C SER A 45 6.22 28.80 0.88
N GLY A 46 5.68 29.10 -0.29
CA GLY A 46 6.23 30.04 -1.26
C GLY A 46 6.47 29.32 -2.58
N GLN A 47 5.64 29.62 -3.58
CA GLN A 47 5.75 29.15 -4.97
C GLN A 47 5.06 27.81 -5.33
N CYS A 48 3.80 27.64 -4.97
CA CYS A 48 2.90 26.73 -5.71
C CYS A 48 1.63 27.45 -6.18
N SER A 49 1.70 28.75 -6.41
CA SER A 49 0.60 29.55 -6.98
C SER A 49 0.99 30.07 -8.36
N GLY A 50 0.30 29.56 -9.39
CA GLY A 50 0.24 30.16 -10.71
C GLY A 50 1.40 29.83 -11.64
N GLY A 51 1.24 28.76 -12.42
CA GLY A 51 1.90 28.57 -13.70
C GLY A 51 3.44 28.50 -13.67
N VAL A 52 3.94 27.29 -13.88
CA VAL A 52 5.35 26.91 -14.14
C VAL A 52 6.18 26.57 -12.90
N LEU A 53 6.56 25.28 -12.84
CA LEU A 53 7.65 24.62 -12.11
C LEU A 53 7.77 24.93 -10.60
N CYS A 54 7.44 23.93 -9.77
CA CYS A 54 7.65 24.00 -8.32
C CYS A 54 9.14 24.17 -7.99
N ASP A 55 9.43 25.19 -7.19
CA ASP A 55 10.76 25.61 -6.77
C ASP A 55 11.37 24.60 -5.77
N VAL A 56 12.64 24.29 -5.99
CA VAL A 56 13.38 23.19 -5.37
C VAL A 56 13.80 23.58 -3.94
N ALA A 57 13.47 22.76 -2.93
CA ALA A 57 14.31 22.68 -1.75
C ALA A 57 15.52 21.82 -2.12
N VAL A 58 16.59 22.50 -2.55
CA VAL A 58 17.84 21.89 -3.00
C VAL A 58 18.53 21.28 -1.78
N ASP A 59 18.20 20.03 -1.43
CA ASP A 59 18.96 19.22 -0.44
C ASP A 59 18.60 17.71 -0.50
N GLY A 60 18.36 17.15 -1.71
CA GLY A 60 18.38 15.69 -1.97
C GLY A 60 17.28 14.80 -1.37
N ASP A 61 16.57 15.23 -0.33
CA ASP A 61 15.74 14.34 0.51
C ASP A 61 14.25 14.26 0.10
N TYR A 62 13.66 15.30 -0.52
CA TYR A 62 12.25 15.30 -0.97
C TYR A 62 11.95 16.43 -1.97
N THR A 63 10.88 16.31 -2.76
CA THR A 63 10.42 17.32 -3.75
C THR A 63 8.91 17.53 -3.64
N CYS A 64 8.45 18.78 -3.43
CA CYS A 64 7.03 19.14 -3.52
C CYS A 64 6.69 19.49 -4.99
N LEU A 65 5.63 18.90 -5.54
CA LEU A 65 5.14 19.17 -6.88
C LEU A 65 3.65 19.46 -6.85
N ASN A 66 3.22 20.51 -7.53
CA ASN A 66 1.82 20.71 -7.85
C ASN A 66 1.58 20.07 -9.21
N TYR A 67 0.96 18.89 -9.22
CA TYR A 67 0.83 18.07 -10.43
C TYR A 67 -0.34 18.56 -11.31
N THR A 68 -1.37 19.11 -10.69
CA THR A 68 -2.53 19.75 -11.34
C THR A 68 -3.10 20.84 -10.42
N ASP A 69 -4.02 21.66 -10.90
CA ASP A 69 -4.68 22.69 -10.07
C ASP A 69 -5.38 22.15 -8.81
N SER A 70 -5.57 20.82 -8.68
CA SER A 70 -6.28 20.18 -7.57
C SER A 70 -5.48 19.12 -6.78
N ALA A 71 -4.20 18.87 -7.13
CA ALA A 71 -3.42 17.78 -6.54
C ALA A 71 -2.04 18.22 -6.02
N PHE A 72 -1.86 18.07 -4.70
CA PHE A 72 -0.57 18.22 -4.05
C PHE A 72 0.21 16.91 -4.06
N VAL A 73 1.43 16.92 -4.57
CA VAL A 73 2.32 15.75 -4.63
C VAL A 73 3.59 16.03 -3.84
N LEU A 74 3.97 15.09 -2.98
CA LEU A 74 5.25 15.08 -2.27
C LEU A 74 5.99 13.81 -2.62
N LEU A 75 7.11 13.96 -3.31
CA LEU A 75 8.04 12.88 -3.62
C LEU A 75 9.12 12.83 -2.55
N ILE A 76 9.42 11.63 -2.05
CA ILE A 76 10.44 11.40 -1.02
C ILE A 76 11.64 10.72 -1.69
N GLY A 77 12.80 11.39 -1.64
CA GLY A 77 14.03 11.11 -2.41
C GLY A 77 14.94 10.03 -1.81
N ASP A 78 16.25 10.19 -1.94
CA ASP A 78 17.27 9.19 -1.56
C ASP A 78 17.77 9.38 -0.12
N SER A 79 17.84 8.31 0.66
CA SER A 79 18.72 8.24 1.83
C SER A 79 19.25 6.83 2.16
N GLY A 80 19.23 5.88 1.20
CA GLY A 80 19.66 4.50 1.44
C GLY A 80 18.82 3.67 2.44
N TYR A 81 17.54 3.98 2.70
CA TYR A 81 16.68 3.08 3.49
C TYR A 81 16.49 1.73 2.77
N VAL A 82 16.57 0.63 3.52
CA VAL A 82 16.31 -0.73 3.01
C VAL A 82 15.36 -1.38 4.00
N SER A 83 14.15 -1.72 3.54
CA SER A 83 13.18 -2.44 4.38
C SER A 83 13.63 -3.88 4.62
N ASP A 84 13.02 -4.54 5.60
CA ASP A 84 13.23 -5.98 5.82
C ASP A 84 12.81 -6.77 4.57
N GLU A 85 11.76 -6.32 3.91
CA GLU A 85 11.21 -6.96 2.73
C GLU A 85 12.10 -6.76 1.48
N ASP A 86 12.67 -5.58 1.26
CA ASP A 86 13.70 -5.33 0.23
C ASP A 86 14.97 -6.14 0.53
N SER A 87 15.41 -6.15 1.80
CA SER A 87 16.56 -6.96 2.24
C SER A 87 16.35 -8.45 1.96
N ALA A 88 15.17 -8.97 2.27
CA ALA A 88 14.82 -10.36 2.00
C ALA A 88 14.77 -10.66 0.49
N ALA A 89 14.25 -9.74 -0.32
CA ALA A 89 14.19 -9.88 -1.77
C ALA A 89 15.60 -9.96 -2.39
N ARG A 90 16.55 -9.11 -1.94
CA ARG A 90 17.95 -9.15 -2.36
C ARG A 90 18.66 -10.46 -2.02
N VAL A 91 18.29 -11.08 -0.90
CA VAL A 91 18.84 -12.38 -0.50
C VAL A 91 18.23 -13.51 -1.32
N ALA A 92 16.93 -13.41 -1.65
CA ALA A 92 16.22 -14.42 -2.42
C ALA A 92 16.61 -14.43 -3.90
N ASP A 93 16.98 -13.27 -4.48
CA ASP A 93 17.36 -13.13 -5.88
C ASP A 93 18.72 -12.39 -6.03
N PRO A 94 19.78 -13.09 -6.46
CA PRO A 94 21.10 -12.50 -6.73
C PRO A 94 21.10 -11.37 -7.78
N ASN A 95 20.11 -11.33 -8.67
CA ASN A 95 19.98 -10.31 -9.71
C ASN A 95 18.99 -9.21 -9.33
N TYR A 96 18.47 -9.20 -8.10
CA TYR A 96 17.46 -8.22 -7.69
C TYR A 96 17.95 -6.79 -7.93
N VAL A 97 19.17 -6.46 -7.49
CA VAL A 97 19.72 -5.11 -7.58
C VAL A 97 19.91 -4.66 -9.02
N SER A 98 20.40 -5.53 -9.90
CA SER A 98 20.56 -5.21 -11.32
C SER A 98 19.22 -5.04 -12.02
N THR A 99 18.25 -5.91 -11.71
CA THR A 99 16.89 -5.82 -12.26
C THR A 99 16.23 -4.50 -11.87
N VAL A 100 16.37 -4.10 -10.60
CA VAL A 100 15.84 -2.82 -10.12
C VAL A 100 16.55 -1.63 -10.78
N ALA A 101 17.86 -1.71 -11.00
CA ALA A 101 18.65 -0.67 -11.65
C ALA A 101 18.38 -0.56 -13.17
N GLU A 102 17.84 -1.60 -13.81
CA GLU A 102 17.48 -1.61 -15.22
C GLU A 102 16.12 -0.94 -15.50
N LEU A 103 15.36 -0.56 -14.47
CA LEU A 103 14.16 0.24 -14.68
C LEU A 103 14.51 1.62 -15.26
N PRO A 104 13.65 2.17 -16.14
CA PRO A 104 13.90 3.45 -16.78
C PRO A 104 14.28 4.60 -15.81
N ASP A 105 15.54 5.02 -15.93
CA ASP A 105 16.04 6.37 -16.28
C ASP A 105 15.16 7.61 -16.44
N ASP A 106 14.06 7.86 -15.73
CA ASP A 106 13.31 9.09 -15.96
C ASP A 106 13.88 10.35 -15.25
N THR A 107 15.12 10.34 -14.75
CA THR A 107 15.76 11.42 -13.94
C THR A 107 15.72 12.82 -14.52
N ASP A 108 15.68 12.97 -15.84
CA ASP A 108 15.53 14.29 -16.48
C ASP A 108 14.12 14.92 -16.24
N MET A 109 13.15 14.12 -15.76
CA MET A 109 11.79 14.52 -15.40
C MET A 109 11.44 14.18 -13.94
N TYR A 110 11.90 13.04 -13.42
CA TYR A 110 11.72 12.55 -12.05
C TYR A 110 12.90 11.63 -11.66
N PRO A 111 13.83 12.07 -10.79
CA PRO A 111 14.99 11.27 -10.42
C PRO A 111 14.60 9.92 -9.84
N HIS A 112 15.02 8.84 -10.50
CA HIS A 112 15.19 7.59 -9.81
C HIS A 112 16.47 7.64 -8.97
N ILE A 113 16.36 7.15 -7.73
CA ILE A 113 17.39 6.49 -6.91
C ILE A 113 16.91 6.58 -5.46
N GLU A 114 16.76 5.39 -4.86
CA GLU A 114 16.78 5.10 -3.42
C GLU A 114 15.66 5.65 -2.51
N ASN A 115 15.53 5.01 -1.34
CA ASN A 115 14.46 5.26 -0.38
C ASN A 115 14.94 6.28 0.67
N CYS A 116 14.21 7.39 0.90
CA CYS A 116 14.54 8.36 1.95
C CYS A 116 14.00 7.96 3.32
N TYR A 117 14.56 8.55 4.38
CA TYR A 117 13.90 8.77 5.65
C TYR A 117 13.40 10.21 5.72
N LEU A 118 12.07 10.39 5.85
CA LEU A 118 11.47 11.65 6.25
C LEU A 118 10.89 11.50 7.65
N TYR A 119 11.55 12.11 8.62
CA TYR A 119 11.09 12.12 10.01
C TYR A 119 10.14 13.29 10.25
N ASP A 120 9.25 13.10 11.22
CA ASP A 120 8.55 14.21 11.86
C ASP A 120 7.74 15.10 10.91
N VAL A 121 7.00 14.50 9.97
CA VAL A 121 5.98 15.24 9.23
C VAL A 121 4.83 15.54 10.18
N THR A 122 4.88 16.74 10.76
CA THR A 122 3.98 17.16 11.82
C THR A 122 2.66 17.65 11.25
N LYS A 123 2.67 18.74 10.50
CA LYS A 123 1.47 19.34 9.92
C LYS A 123 1.79 19.94 8.56
N LEU A 124 1.14 19.40 7.53
CA LEU A 124 1.05 20.07 6.24
C LEU A 124 -0.11 21.05 6.27
N LYS A 125 0.08 22.24 5.72
CA LYS A 125 -1.01 23.13 5.32
C LYS A 125 -1.10 23.09 3.80
N ILE A 126 -2.20 22.54 3.30
CA ILE A 126 -2.48 22.46 1.88
C ILE A 126 -3.53 23.52 1.54
N ASP A 127 -3.39 24.13 0.37
CA ASP A 127 -4.30 25.17 -0.10
C ASP A 127 -5.73 24.66 -0.24
N SER A 128 -6.70 25.57 -0.10
CA SER A 128 -8.13 25.26 -0.09
C SER A 128 -8.65 24.65 -1.40
N ASP A 129 -7.94 24.90 -2.50
CA ASP A 129 -8.36 24.52 -3.84
C ASP A 129 -7.86 23.11 -4.22
N ILE A 130 -6.96 22.55 -3.42
CA ILE A 130 -6.47 21.18 -3.54
C ILE A 130 -7.43 20.24 -2.83
N ASN A 131 -7.84 19.17 -3.51
CA ASN A 131 -8.68 18.11 -2.94
C ASN A 131 -8.00 16.73 -2.95
N GLN A 132 -6.81 16.64 -3.54
CA GLN A 132 -6.04 15.41 -3.66
C GLN A 132 -4.63 15.60 -3.08
N VAL A 133 -4.20 14.60 -2.31
CA VAL A 133 -2.85 14.52 -1.75
C VAL A 133 -2.20 13.22 -2.19
N VAL A 134 -1.00 13.31 -2.75
CA VAL A 134 -0.17 12.15 -3.10
C VAL A 134 1.16 12.29 -2.36
N LEU A 135 1.47 11.34 -1.49
CA LEU A 135 2.81 11.15 -0.95
C LEU A 135 3.35 9.87 -1.55
N ALA A 136 4.49 9.98 -2.21
CA ALA A 136 5.09 8.88 -2.93
C ALA A 136 6.57 8.78 -2.54
N GLY A 137 6.96 7.60 -2.05
CA GLY A 137 8.37 7.24 -1.90
C GLY A 137 8.83 6.36 -3.06
N GLY A 138 10.13 6.34 -3.34
CA GLY A 138 10.72 5.41 -4.32
C GLY A 138 10.14 5.53 -5.74
N ASP A 139 10.30 4.46 -6.54
CA ASP A 139 9.95 4.39 -7.97
C ASP A 139 8.45 4.12 -8.23
N SER A 140 7.59 4.87 -7.54
CA SER A 140 6.14 4.66 -7.52
C SER A 140 5.41 4.89 -8.85
N TYR A 141 6.07 5.48 -9.86
CA TYR A 141 5.40 5.97 -11.07
C TYR A 141 5.46 5.02 -12.28
N ARG A 142 6.44 4.10 -12.40
CA ARG A 142 6.58 3.27 -13.63
C ARG A 142 6.88 1.78 -13.47
N GLY A 143 7.33 1.32 -12.31
CA GLY A 143 7.64 -0.10 -12.10
C GLY A 143 7.65 -0.40 -10.61
N PHE A 144 6.54 -0.95 -10.12
CA PHE A 144 6.37 -1.16 -8.70
C PHE A 144 7.20 -2.38 -8.23
N TYR A 145 8.30 -2.14 -7.50
CA TYR A 145 9.02 -3.19 -6.76
C TYR A 145 8.53 -3.31 -5.33
N LYS A 146 7.81 -4.39 -5.06
CA LYS A 146 7.28 -4.74 -3.74
C LYS A 146 8.38 -4.76 -2.69
N GLY A 147 8.18 -3.99 -1.62
CA GLY A 147 9.13 -3.90 -0.50
C GLY A 147 10.03 -2.67 -0.56
N ARG A 148 10.31 -2.10 -1.74
CA ARG A 148 11.13 -0.91 -1.88
C ARG A 148 10.26 0.33 -1.64
N VAL A 149 10.44 0.98 -0.50
CA VAL A 149 9.57 2.06 -0.02
C VAL A 149 10.37 3.17 0.65
N GLY A 150 9.93 4.43 0.56
CA GLY A 150 10.43 5.51 1.42
C GLY A 150 9.99 5.32 2.87
N TYR A 151 10.80 5.72 3.83
CA TYR A 151 10.43 5.74 5.24
C TYR A 151 9.82 7.09 5.63
N LEU A 152 8.67 7.07 6.31
CA LEU A 152 7.93 8.27 6.71
C LEU A 152 7.36 8.09 8.13
N THR A 153 7.62 9.04 9.03
CA THR A 153 7.01 9.07 10.37
C THR A 153 5.98 10.18 10.52
N PHE A 154 4.77 9.84 10.97
CA PHE A 154 3.70 10.79 11.29
C PHE A 154 3.69 11.14 12.79
N ASN A 155 4.11 12.35 13.16
CA ASN A 155 4.18 12.75 14.58
C ASN A 155 2.91 13.41 15.14
N SER A 156 2.06 14.03 14.32
CA SER A 156 0.80 14.67 14.75
C SER A 156 -0.36 14.39 13.78
N ASP A 157 -1.48 15.12 13.86
CA ASP A 157 -2.63 15.04 12.95
C ASP A 157 -2.25 15.54 11.55
N PHE A 158 -1.48 14.72 10.82
CA PHE A 158 -0.79 15.03 9.56
C PHE A 158 -1.56 15.97 8.63
N ILE A 159 -2.68 15.49 8.06
CA ILE A 159 -3.65 16.27 7.29
C ILE A 159 -5.09 16.07 7.76
N ALA A 160 -5.30 15.45 8.93
CA ALA A 160 -6.63 15.05 9.40
C ALA A 160 -7.65 16.20 9.49
N ASN A 161 -7.17 17.43 9.73
CA ASN A 161 -8.01 18.62 9.84
C ASN A 161 -8.32 19.30 8.49
N GLN A 162 -7.89 18.74 7.36
CA GLN A 162 -8.07 19.32 6.03
C GLN A 162 -9.30 18.73 5.33
N SER A 163 -10.48 19.24 5.69
CA SER A 163 -11.77 18.72 5.21
C SER A 163 -12.03 18.92 3.73
N GLN A 164 -11.23 19.70 3.00
CA GLN A 164 -11.35 19.83 1.56
C GLN A 164 -10.75 18.62 0.81
N ILE A 165 -9.86 17.85 1.47
CA ILE A 165 -9.20 16.71 0.85
C ILE A 165 -10.16 15.52 0.81
N THR A 166 -10.37 14.98 -0.39
CA THR A 166 -11.24 13.84 -0.66
C THR A 166 -10.49 12.63 -1.20
N SER A 167 -9.25 12.81 -1.67
CA SER A 167 -8.41 11.74 -2.20
C SER A 167 -7.03 11.76 -1.56
N VAL A 168 -6.59 10.64 -1.01
CA VAL A 168 -5.26 10.49 -0.42
C VAL A 168 -4.59 9.25 -1.02
N SER A 169 -3.38 9.44 -1.53
CA SER A 169 -2.51 8.36 -2.01
C SER A 169 -1.21 8.39 -1.22
N LEU A 170 -0.93 7.32 -0.49
CA LEU A 170 0.32 7.06 0.21
C LEU A 170 0.97 5.84 -0.47
N ILE A 171 1.89 6.08 -1.40
CA ILE A 171 2.39 5.06 -2.32
C ILE A 171 3.85 4.79 -2.01
N SER A 172 4.23 3.51 -1.90
CA SER A 172 5.63 3.12 -1.73
C SER A 172 6.25 3.78 -0.49
N LEU A 173 5.53 3.73 0.63
CA LEU A 173 5.93 4.30 1.92
C LEU A 173 5.88 3.23 3.02
N ASN A 174 6.85 3.19 3.92
CA ASN A 174 6.78 2.29 5.07
C ASN A 174 5.67 2.74 6.01
N LEU A 175 4.51 2.09 5.93
CA LEU A 175 3.38 2.30 6.84
C LEU A 175 3.15 1.12 7.78
N LYS A 176 4.09 0.17 7.82
CA LYS A 176 3.98 -1.09 8.59
C LYS A 176 3.56 -0.82 10.03
N ASP A 177 4.21 0.12 10.70
CA ASP A 177 4.00 0.39 12.12
C ASP A 177 2.90 1.43 12.40
N VAL A 178 2.55 2.27 11.42
CA VAL A 178 1.56 3.36 11.57
C VAL A 178 0.18 3.02 11.00
N ARG A 179 0.02 1.85 10.35
CA ARG A 179 -1.23 1.45 9.69
C ARG A 179 -2.48 1.52 10.57
N GLN A 180 -2.33 1.27 11.88
CA GLN A 180 -3.45 1.29 12.83
C GLN A 180 -3.88 2.72 13.20
N ASP A 181 -2.96 3.67 13.07
CA ASP A 181 -3.19 5.07 13.43
C ASP A 181 -3.64 5.90 12.22
N LEU A 182 -3.59 5.35 10.99
CA LEU A 182 -3.97 6.04 9.76
C LEU A 182 -5.30 6.79 9.84
N PRO A 183 -6.38 6.23 10.44
CA PRO A 183 -7.64 6.96 10.62
C PRO A 183 -7.50 8.31 11.34
N SER A 184 -6.59 8.41 12.31
CA SER A 184 -6.32 9.66 13.05
C SER A 184 -5.47 10.66 12.26
N LYS A 185 -4.77 10.21 11.21
CA LYS A 185 -3.83 11.02 10.42
C LYS A 185 -4.47 11.64 9.18
N LEU A 186 -5.62 11.10 8.75
CA LEU A 186 -6.27 11.43 7.49
C LEU A 186 -7.64 12.12 7.68
N PRO A 187 -8.12 12.90 6.69
CA PRO A 187 -9.40 13.58 6.78
C PRO A 187 -10.58 12.60 6.83
N ALA A 188 -11.59 12.90 7.65
CA ALA A 188 -12.74 12.01 7.84
C ALA A 188 -13.64 11.86 6.58
N ASN A 189 -13.51 12.76 5.61
CA ASN A 189 -14.38 12.85 4.43
C ASN A 189 -13.73 12.30 3.14
N ILE A 190 -12.62 11.55 3.26
CA ILE A 190 -12.00 10.92 2.10
C ILE A 190 -12.96 9.94 1.42
N ALA A 191 -12.94 9.96 0.10
CA ALA A 191 -13.67 9.05 -0.78
C ALA A 191 -12.74 8.03 -1.47
N HIS A 192 -11.45 8.39 -1.59
CA HIS A 192 -10.43 7.56 -2.22
C HIS A 192 -9.20 7.47 -1.31
N LEU A 193 -8.77 6.25 -1.03
CA LEU A 193 -7.56 5.96 -0.26
C LEU A 193 -6.71 4.94 -1.01
N ASP A 194 -5.51 5.33 -1.41
CA ASP A 194 -4.54 4.43 -2.01
C ASP A 194 -3.34 4.24 -1.08
N LEU A 195 -3.10 3.00 -0.68
CA LEU A 195 -2.02 2.56 0.20
C LEU A 195 -1.12 1.55 -0.52
N LYS A 196 -0.96 1.71 -1.84
CA LYS A 196 -0.16 0.81 -2.67
C LYS A 196 1.28 0.73 -2.18
N ASN A 197 1.79 -0.49 -2.06
CA ASN A 197 3.17 -0.77 -1.62
C ASN A 197 3.55 -0.11 -0.29
N THR A 198 2.83 -0.39 0.78
CA THR A 198 3.08 0.29 2.06
C THR A 198 3.61 -0.61 3.17
N LEU A 199 4.13 -1.79 2.79
CA LEU A 199 4.59 -2.85 3.70
C LEU A 199 3.52 -3.34 4.68
N ILE A 200 2.24 -3.06 4.40
CA ILE A 200 1.14 -3.44 5.28
C ILE A 200 0.93 -4.96 5.18
N TYR A 201 0.93 -5.65 6.31
CA TYR A 201 0.76 -7.11 6.38
C TYR A 201 -0.58 -7.55 6.95
N SER A 202 -1.40 -6.61 7.42
CA SER A 202 -2.77 -6.82 7.88
C SER A 202 -3.62 -5.62 7.51
N PHE A 203 -4.91 -5.81 7.26
CA PHE A 203 -5.80 -4.69 6.92
C PHE A 203 -5.71 -3.55 7.97
N PRO A 204 -5.72 -2.26 7.56
CA PRO A 204 -5.70 -1.15 8.50
C PRO A 204 -7.00 -1.10 9.30
N ALA A 205 -6.95 -1.07 10.64
CA ALA A 205 -8.17 -1.07 11.42
C ALA A 205 -8.94 0.25 11.30
N GLN A 206 -10.25 0.17 11.58
CA GLN A 206 -11.12 1.33 11.77
C GLN A 206 -11.27 2.24 10.53
N LEU A 207 -10.93 1.76 9.33
CA LEU A 207 -11.20 2.50 8.08
C LEU A 207 -12.70 2.74 7.85
N ALA A 208 -13.58 1.96 8.48
CA ALA A 208 -15.03 2.18 8.46
C ALA A 208 -15.46 3.54 9.07
N VAL A 209 -14.58 4.25 9.79
CA VAL A 209 -14.84 5.62 10.23
C VAL A 209 -14.99 6.60 9.06
N PHE A 210 -14.38 6.29 7.91
CA PHE A 210 -14.49 7.09 6.70
C PHE A 210 -15.82 6.83 6.01
N THR A 211 -16.87 7.51 6.47
CA THR A 211 -18.26 7.37 6.00
C THR A 211 -18.50 7.72 4.52
N LYS A 212 -17.47 8.14 3.78
CA LYS A 212 -17.52 8.45 2.36
C LYS A 212 -16.56 7.62 1.52
N LEU A 213 -15.80 6.70 2.12
CA LEU A 213 -14.78 5.93 1.43
C LEU A 213 -15.44 4.94 0.47
N GLU A 214 -15.25 5.15 -0.83
CA GLU A 214 -15.82 4.32 -1.89
C GLU A 214 -14.75 3.53 -2.66
N ASP A 215 -13.50 3.98 -2.63
CA ASP A 215 -12.37 3.39 -3.38
C ASP A 215 -11.17 3.19 -2.45
N LEU A 216 -10.76 1.93 -2.27
CA LEU A 216 -9.62 1.55 -1.45
C LEU A 216 -8.66 0.67 -2.24
N SER A 217 -7.43 1.14 -2.36
CA SER A 217 -6.32 0.36 -2.91
C SER A 217 -5.34 -0.02 -1.82
N LEU A 218 -5.07 -1.32 -1.71
CA LEU A 218 -4.08 -1.96 -0.86
C LEU A 218 -3.14 -2.82 -1.73
N GLU A 219 -3.00 -2.47 -3.00
CA GLU A 219 -2.18 -3.22 -3.96
C GLU A 219 -0.72 -3.34 -3.49
N GLY A 220 -0.10 -4.48 -3.73
CA GLY A 220 1.34 -4.62 -3.52
C GLY A 220 1.75 -4.66 -2.05
N ASN A 221 0.84 -5.08 -1.17
CA ASN A 221 1.10 -5.24 0.26
C ASN A 221 1.29 -6.72 0.61
N TYR A 222 1.39 -7.06 1.90
CA TYR A 222 1.63 -8.41 2.40
C TYR A 222 0.41 -8.98 3.12
N ILE A 223 -0.79 -8.50 2.79
CA ILE A 223 -2.04 -8.91 3.42
C ILE A 223 -2.34 -10.36 3.04
N SER A 224 -2.61 -11.20 4.03
CA SER A 224 -2.98 -12.60 3.83
C SER A 224 -4.41 -12.93 4.26
N ALA A 225 -5.04 -12.07 5.05
CA ALA A 225 -6.39 -12.27 5.57
C ALA A 225 -7.11 -10.93 5.81
N LEU A 226 -8.44 -10.99 5.80
CA LEU A 226 -9.35 -9.90 6.17
C LEU A 226 -10.36 -10.44 7.19
N ASN A 227 -10.74 -9.62 8.16
CA ASN A 227 -11.72 -9.94 9.20
C ASN A 227 -12.98 -9.09 9.07
N GLU A 228 -14.03 -9.45 9.81
CA GLU A 228 -15.29 -8.70 9.84
C GLU A 228 -15.14 -7.22 10.23
N SER A 229 -14.15 -6.90 11.07
CA SER A 229 -13.83 -5.53 11.47
C SER A 229 -13.32 -4.65 10.34
N ASP A 230 -12.89 -5.26 9.23
CA ASP A 230 -12.24 -4.61 8.10
C ASP A 230 -13.25 -4.19 7.03
N VAL A 231 -14.52 -4.58 7.20
CA VAL A 231 -15.62 -4.25 6.28
C VAL A 231 -15.92 -2.75 6.33
N ILE A 232 -15.92 -2.12 5.16
CA ILE A 232 -16.25 -0.71 4.97
C ILE A 232 -17.58 -0.65 4.20
N PRO A 233 -18.71 -0.31 4.85
CA PRO A 233 -20.04 -0.44 4.24
C PRO A 233 -20.24 0.38 2.95
N THR A 234 -19.52 1.48 2.80
CA THR A 234 -19.63 2.40 1.65
C THR A 234 -18.75 2.00 0.47
N LEU A 235 -17.90 0.99 0.63
CA LEU A 235 -16.86 0.67 -0.34
C LEU A 235 -17.47 0.04 -1.60
N LYS A 236 -17.10 0.62 -2.75
CA LYS A 236 -17.53 0.15 -4.09
C LYS A 236 -16.38 -0.49 -4.85
N LYS A 237 -15.14 -0.12 -4.56
CA LYS A 237 -13.95 -0.68 -5.20
C LYS A 237 -12.90 -1.05 -4.16
N LEU A 238 -12.43 -2.28 -4.27
CA LEU A 238 -11.38 -2.83 -3.41
C LEU A 238 -10.30 -3.45 -4.28
N ASN A 239 -9.09 -2.90 -4.21
CA ASN A 239 -7.91 -3.45 -4.87
C ASN A 239 -6.98 -4.10 -3.84
N LEU A 240 -6.93 -5.43 -3.86
CA LEU A 240 -6.05 -6.28 -3.06
C LEU A 240 -5.04 -7.04 -3.94
N ALA A 241 -4.77 -6.56 -5.17
CA ALA A 241 -3.84 -7.21 -6.05
C ALA A 241 -2.41 -7.26 -5.47
N SER A 242 -1.62 -8.24 -5.90
CA SER A 242 -0.21 -8.38 -5.50
C SER A 242 -0.02 -8.51 -3.97
N ASN A 243 -0.95 -9.20 -3.29
CA ASN A 243 -0.91 -9.51 -1.87
C ASN A 243 -0.55 -10.99 -1.62
N ASN A 244 -0.75 -11.48 -0.39
CA ASN A 244 -0.42 -12.84 0.03
C ASN A 244 -1.69 -13.65 0.37
N ILE A 245 -2.83 -13.34 -0.26
CA ILE A 245 -4.10 -14.02 0.00
C ILE A 245 -4.06 -15.40 -0.65
N SER A 246 -4.18 -16.46 0.15
CA SER A 246 -4.22 -17.85 -0.32
C SER A 246 -5.60 -18.49 -0.18
N VAL A 247 -6.41 -17.98 0.73
CA VAL A 247 -7.80 -18.39 0.98
C VAL A 247 -8.66 -17.14 0.93
N LEU A 248 -9.80 -17.20 0.24
CA LEU A 248 -10.76 -16.10 0.20
C LEU A 248 -11.28 -15.81 1.62
N PRO A 249 -11.11 -14.59 2.13
CA PRO A 249 -11.63 -14.24 3.45
C PRO A 249 -13.16 -14.18 3.45
N GLU A 250 -13.80 -14.78 4.46
CA GLU A 250 -15.26 -14.76 4.61
C GLU A 250 -15.81 -13.33 4.69
N ALA A 251 -15.05 -12.39 5.27
CA ALA A 251 -15.41 -10.99 5.39
C ALA A 251 -15.69 -10.29 4.04
N LEU A 252 -15.14 -10.79 2.92
CA LEU A 252 -15.45 -10.26 1.58
C LEU A 252 -16.96 -10.38 1.23
N ALA A 253 -17.67 -11.32 1.86
CA ALA A 253 -19.11 -11.48 1.73
C ALA A 253 -19.91 -10.28 2.26
N ASN A 254 -19.34 -9.50 3.17
CA ASN A 254 -20.05 -8.43 3.89
C ASN A 254 -19.83 -7.04 3.30
N PHE A 255 -19.05 -6.92 2.21
CA PHE A 255 -18.96 -5.67 1.43
C PHE A 255 -20.17 -5.55 0.49
N GLU A 256 -21.33 -5.20 1.02
CA GLU A 256 -22.62 -5.22 0.31
C GLU A 256 -22.68 -4.33 -0.94
N ASN A 257 -21.90 -3.24 -0.97
CA ASN A 257 -21.88 -2.26 -2.07
C ASN A 257 -20.72 -2.46 -3.06
N LEU A 258 -19.95 -3.56 -2.94
CA LEU A 258 -18.74 -3.77 -3.72
C LEU A 258 -19.06 -4.07 -5.19
N GLU A 259 -18.68 -3.15 -6.08
CA GLU A 259 -18.87 -3.28 -7.52
C GLU A 259 -17.62 -3.81 -8.24
N GLN A 260 -16.43 -3.56 -7.69
CA GLN A 260 -15.16 -3.95 -8.28
C GLN A 260 -14.24 -4.56 -7.23
N LEU A 261 -13.77 -5.77 -7.50
CA LEU A 261 -12.82 -6.48 -6.66
C LEU A 261 -11.63 -6.94 -7.49
N ASN A 262 -10.43 -6.51 -7.09
CA ASN A 262 -9.19 -6.96 -7.69
C ASN A 262 -8.39 -7.79 -6.68
N LEU A 263 -8.22 -9.07 -6.99
CA LEU A 263 -7.44 -10.07 -6.27
C LEU A 263 -6.31 -10.64 -7.15
N GLY A 264 -5.96 -9.97 -8.25
CA GLY A 264 -4.92 -10.43 -9.17
C GLY A 264 -3.56 -10.60 -8.46
N SER A 265 -2.68 -11.46 -8.97
CA SER A 265 -1.34 -11.66 -8.42
C SER A 265 -1.34 -12.05 -6.92
N ASN A 266 -2.22 -12.97 -6.54
CA ASN A 266 -2.27 -13.56 -5.18
C ASN A 266 -1.96 -15.07 -5.24
N ASN A 267 -2.26 -15.81 -4.18
CA ASN A 267 -1.99 -17.26 -4.07
C ASN A 267 -3.29 -18.08 -3.98
N ILE A 268 -4.39 -17.58 -4.52
CA ILE A 268 -5.73 -18.18 -4.38
C ILE A 268 -5.81 -19.44 -5.25
N ARG A 269 -6.31 -20.54 -4.66
CA ARG A 269 -6.44 -21.83 -5.35
C ARG A 269 -7.88 -22.18 -5.75
N GLU A 270 -8.85 -21.61 -5.05
CA GLU A 270 -10.27 -21.91 -5.25
C GLU A 270 -11.05 -20.60 -5.17
N MET A 271 -11.87 -20.33 -6.19
CA MET A 271 -12.79 -19.19 -6.16
C MET A 271 -14.20 -19.67 -5.79
N THR A 272 -14.70 -19.21 -4.65
CA THR A 272 -16.05 -19.51 -4.15
C THR A 272 -16.92 -18.25 -4.13
N SER A 273 -18.25 -18.44 -4.06
CA SER A 273 -19.19 -17.31 -4.05
C SER A 273 -18.96 -16.42 -2.83
N LEU A 274 -18.80 -15.13 -3.08
CA LEU A 274 -18.80 -14.11 -2.02
C LEU A 274 -20.26 -13.74 -1.75
N GLY A 275 -20.69 -13.65 -0.49
CA GLY A 275 -22.08 -13.25 -0.15
C GLY A 275 -22.50 -11.90 -0.75
N SER A 276 -21.55 -11.05 -1.12
CA SER A 276 -21.68 -9.77 -1.83
C SER A 276 -21.94 -9.89 -3.34
N SER A 277 -22.28 -11.09 -3.84
CA SER A 277 -22.36 -11.40 -5.28
C SER A 277 -23.35 -10.58 -6.12
N ASP A 278 -24.32 -9.90 -5.49
CA ASP A 278 -25.36 -9.16 -6.21
C ASP A 278 -24.90 -7.80 -6.75
N THR A 279 -23.87 -7.18 -6.18
CA THR A 279 -23.41 -5.85 -6.63
C THR A 279 -22.16 -5.90 -7.50
N LEU A 280 -21.41 -7.02 -7.46
CA LEU A 280 -20.14 -7.16 -8.15
C LEU A 280 -20.30 -7.18 -9.67
N LYS A 281 -19.60 -6.25 -10.34
CA LYS A 281 -19.60 -6.07 -11.80
C LYS A 281 -18.25 -6.41 -12.42
N VAL A 282 -17.15 -6.19 -11.69
CA VAL A 282 -15.79 -6.46 -12.17
C VAL A 282 -15.04 -7.31 -11.15
N LEU A 283 -14.52 -8.44 -11.59
CA LEU A 283 -13.69 -9.33 -10.80
C LEU A 283 -12.37 -9.59 -11.51
N ASN A 284 -11.26 -9.29 -10.87
CA ASN A 284 -9.95 -9.72 -11.33
C ASN A 284 -9.36 -10.74 -10.37
N VAL A 285 -9.11 -11.96 -10.86
CA VAL A 285 -8.41 -13.04 -10.15
C VAL A 285 -7.28 -13.62 -11.02
N SER A 286 -6.75 -12.82 -11.96
CA SER A 286 -5.62 -13.23 -12.80
C SER A 286 -4.37 -13.50 -11.95
N ASP A 287 -3.41 -14.22 -12.52
CA ASP A 287 -2.10 -14.43 -11.89
C ASP A 287 -2.22 -15.05 -10.48
N ASN A 288 -3.11 -16.03 -10.34
CA ASN A 288 -3.33 -16.79 -9.12
C ASN A 288 -3.00 -18.28 -9.38
N GLN A 289 -3.44 -19.17 -8.49
CA GLN A 289 -3.24 -20.60 -8.60
C GLN A 289 -4.57 -21.35 -8.76
N LEU A 290 -5.60 -20.69 -9.31
CA LEU A 290 -6.95 -21.22 -9.35
C LEU A 290 -7.01 -22.55 -10.10
N VAL A 291 -7.52 -23.58 -9.43
CA VAL A 291 -7.84 -24.89 -10.01
C VAL A 291 -9.36 -25.02 -10.20
N THR A 292 -10.14 -24.35 -9.36
CA THR A 292 -11.60 -24.33 -9.42
C THR A 292 -12.15 -22.91 -9.33
N PHE A 293 -13.29 -22.68 -9.97
CA PHE A 293 -14.09 -21.47 -9.85
C PHE A 293 -15.56 -21.88 -9.79
N GLU A 294 -16.09 -21.93 -8.58
CA GLU A 294 -17.47 -22.34 -8.27
C GLU A 294 -18.29 -21.15 -7.78
N ALA A 295 -17.86 -19.93 -8.14
CA ALA A 295 -18.49 -18.69 -7.72
C ALA A 295 -19.55 -18.22 -8.72
N THR A 296 -20.75 -17.86 -8.23
CA THR A 296 -21.82 -17.30 -9.05
C THR A 296 -21.92 -15.80 -8.81
N TYR A 297 -21.82 -15.01 -9.88
CA TYR A 297 -21.93 -13.55 -9.83
C TYR A 297 -22.94 -13.07 -10.88
N PRO A 298 -24.24 -12.98 -10.53
CA PRO A 298 -25.31 -12.74 -11.51
C PRO A 298 -25.19 -11.40 -12.23
N ASN A 299 -24.49 -10.42 -11.63
CA ASN A 299 -24.30 -9.09 -12.18
C ASN A 299 -22.90 -8.83 -12.77
N LEU A 300 -22.06 -9.87 -12.86
CA LEU A 300 -20.70 -9.72 -13.37
C LEU A 300 -20.70 -9.35 -14.85
N GLU A 301 -19.99 -8.28 -15.17
CA GLU A 301 -19.85 -7.76 -16.53
C GLU A 301 -18.45 -8.00 -17.10
N THR A 302 -17.42 -8.08 -16.25
CA THR A 302 -16.03 -8.29 -16.67
C THR A 302 -15.30 -9.19 -15.68
N VAL A 303 -14.60 -10.19 -16.22
CA VAL A 303 -13.78 -11.12 -15.42
C VAL A 303 -12.41 -11.33 -16.05
N TYR A 304 -11.38 -11.30 -15.20
CA TYR A 304 -10.01 -11.63 -15.56
C TYR A 304 -9.59 -12.92 -14.83
N LEU A 305 -9.30 -13.96 -15.61
CA LEU A 305 -8.93 -15.31 -15.18
C LEU A 305 -7.55 -15.74 -15.70
N GLY A 306 -6.88 -14.93 -16.52
CA GLY A 306 -5.58 -15.23 -17.11
C GLY A 306 -4.52 -15.66 -16.09
N SER A 307 -3.49 -16.38 -16.54
CA SER A 307 -2.39 -16.87 -15.69
C SER A 307 -2.86 -17.64 -14.44
N ASN A 308 -3.76 -18.60 -14.60
CA ASN A 308 -4.21 -19.53 -13.53
C ASN A 308 -3.94 -21.00 -13.91
N ASN A 309 -4.32 -21.94 -13.05
CA ASN A 309 -4.20 -23.38 -13.28
C ASN A 309 -5.54 -24.02 -13.72
N LEU A 310 -6.42 -23.24 -14.32
CA LEU A 310 -7.71 -23.71 -14.84
C LEU A 310 -7.47 -24.53 -16.12
N THR A 311 -8.05 -25.73 -16.21
CA THR A 311 -7.92 -26.57 -17.40
C THR A 311 -8.88 -26.18 -18.52
N GLU A 312 -9.95 -25.48 -18.17
CA GLU A 312 -11.00 -25.01 -19.06
C GLU A 312 -11.70 -23.80 -18.43
N ILE A 313 -12.50 -23.08 -19.21
CA ILE A 313 -13.36 -22.01 -18.70
C ILE A 313 -14.42 -22.63 -17.76
N PRO A 314 -14.46 -22.24 -16.47
CA PRO A 314 -15.34 -22.84 -15.48
C PRO A 314 -16.83 -22.68 -15.80
N ALA A 315 -17.64 -23.71 -15.48
CA ALA A 315 -19.06 -23.74 -15.79
C ALA A 315 -19.82 -22.50 -15.26
N ALA A 316 -19.47 -22.03 -14.07
CA ALA A 316 -20.10 -20.88 -13.42
C ALA A 316 -19.93 -19.55 -14.20
N ILE A 317 -18.93 -19.46 -15.08
CA ILE A 317 -18.77 -18.29 -15.97
C ILE A 317 -19.90 -18.24 -17.01
N TYR A 318 -20.40 -19.39 -17.48
CA TYR A 318 -21.52 -19.43 -18.43
C TYR A 318 -22.85 -19.00 -17.79
N ASP A 319 -22.97 -19.06 -16.46
CA ASP A 319 -24.14 -18.60 -15.71
C ASP A 319 -24.16 -17.08 -15.52
N CYS A 320 -23.05 -16.38 -15.81
CA CYS A 320 -22.93 -14.92 -15.72
C CYS A 320 -23.63 -14.24 -16.92
N THR A 321 -24.96 -14.15 -16.88
CA THR A 321 -25.79 -13.64 -18.00
C THR A 321 -25.51 -12.19 -18.43
N LYS A 322 -24.84 -11.39 -17.59
CA LYS A 322 -24.45 -10.00 -17.88
C LYS A 322 -23.01 -9.85 -18.36
N LEU A 323 -22.26 -10.94 -18.48
CA LEU A 323 -20.85 -10.91 -18.83
C LEU A 323 -20.65 -10.33 -20.24
N LYS A 324 -19.78 -9.31 -20.32
CA LYS A 324 -19.42 -8.62 -21.58
C LYS A 324 -17.99 -8.95 -21.99
N ASN A 325 -17.08 -9.06 -21.02
CA ASN A 325 -15.66 -9.28 -21.25
C ASN A 325 -15.12 -10.43 -20.38
N LEU A 326 -14.47 -11.40 -21.02
CA LEU A 326 -13.74 -12.49 -20.39
C LEU A 326 -12.29 -12.44 -20.88
N TYR A 327 -11.35 -12.34 -19.95
CA TYR A 327 -9.91 -12.38 -20.21
C TYR A 327 -9.31 -13.62 -19.54
N ASP A 328 -8.99 -14.65 -20.30
CA ASP A 328 -8.59 -15.98 -19.82
C ASP A 328 -7.21 -16.45 -20.32
N ALA A 329 -6.53 -15.64 -21.14
CA ALA A 329 -5.19 -15.90 -21.66
C ALA A 329 -4.08 -15.66 -20.64
#